data_AF-A0A101G7Y5-F1
#
_entry.id   AF-A0A101G7Y5-F1
#
_cell.length_a   1.000
_cell.length_b   1.000
_cell.length_c   1.000
_cell.angle_alpha   90.00
_cell.angle_beta   90.00
_cell.angle_gamma   90.00
#
_symmetry.space_group_name_H-M   'P 1'
#
loop_
_entity.id
_entity.type
_entity.pdbx_description
1 polymer ?
#
loop_
_entity_poly.entity_id
_entity_poly.type
_entity_poly.pdbx_seq_one_letter_code
_entity_poly.pdbx_strand_id
1 'polypeptide(L)'
;MKALVLQRLFDLSDRQLEEACRFDIRYKYILGLELNDMGFDHSVFGKFRDRLLTSQKHKEALFELVKMVTNAGLIKQNESQRTDSFHIIANVAVPAASELIREGIRICLRQLKRHRYDLFYQAQEKLDTAKYLKGELAKGLKPEPDEILRRQRLTEIVEDAKALVAF
;
A
#
# COMPACT_ATOMS: atom_id res chain seq x y z
N MET A 1 10.09 -13.02 -17.87
CA MET A 1 9.34 -12.07 -17.01
C MET A 1 9.01 -10.73 -17.71
N LYS A 2 9.04 -10.64 -19.06
CA LYS A 2 8.56 -9.45 -19.81
C LYS A 2 7.12 -9.63 -20.31
N ALA A 3 6.73 -10.85 -20.69
CA ALA A 3 5.39 -11.16 -21.18
C ALA A 3 4.29 -10.83 -20.17
N LEU A 4 4.47 -11.17 -18.89
CA LEU A 4 3.50 -10.84 -17.82
C LEU A 4 3.36 -9.33 -17.58
N VAL A 5 4.41 -8.54 -17.88
CA VAL A 5 4.35 -7.08 -17.78
C VAL A 5 3.50 -6.54 -18.93
N LEU A 6 3.75 -7.00 -20.17
CA LEU A 6 2.93 -6.64 -21.32
C LEU A 6 1.47 -7.05 -21.14
N GLN A 7 1.24 -8.24 -20.59
CA GLN A 7 -0.09 -8.72 -20.25
C GLN A 7 -0.85 -7.73 -19.38
N ARG A 8 -0.20 -7.21 -18.34
CA ARG A 8 -0.83 -6.26 -17.42
C ARG A 8 -0.98 -4.86 -18.03
N LEU A 9 0.00 -4.42 -18.82
CA LEU A 9 -0.04 -3.12 -19.48
C LEU A 9 -1.16 -3.00 -20.51
N PHE A 10 -1.47 -4.10 -21.21
CA PHE A 10 -2.48 -4.14 -22.27
C PHE A 10 -3.77 -4.87 -21.87
N ASP A 11 -3.93 -5.18 -20.58
CA ASP A 11 -5.08 -5.88 -19.99
C ASP A 11 -5.50 -7.15 -20.75
N LEU A 12 -4.52 -8.01 -21.04
CA LEU A 12 -4.72 -9.25 -21.79
C LEU A 12 -5.00 -10.44 -20.87
N SER A 13 -5.93 -11.29 -21.28
CA SER A 13 -6.04 -12.65 -20.72
C SER A 13 -4.83 -13.51 -21.08
N ASP A 14 -4.61 -14.62 -20.36
CA ASP A 14 -3.49 -15.52 -20.63
C ASP A 14 -3.53 -16.09 -22.06
N ARG A 15 -4.74 -16.34 -22.60
CA ARG A 15 -4.94 -16.81 -23.98
C ARG A 15 -4.63 -15.73 -25.00
N GLN A 16 -5.06 -14.50 -24.75
CA GLN A 16 -4.74 -13.36 -25.62
C GLN A 16 -3.24 -13.06 -25.61
N LEU A 17 -2.56 -13.25 -24.46
CA LEU A 17 -1.12 -13.10 -24.39
C LEU A 17 -0.38 -14.21 -25.15
N GLU A 18 -0.82 -15.46 -25.04
CA GLU A 18 -0.29 -16.58 -25.87
C GLU A 18 -0.43 -16.23 -27.36
N GLU A 19 -1.62 -15.82 -27.79
CA GLU A 19 -1.90 -15.47 -29.17
C GLU A 19 -1.03 -14.30 -29.64
N ALA A 20 -0.90 -13.25 -28.83
CA ALA A 20 -0.02 -12.12 -29.11
C ALA A 20 1.46 -12.53 -29.19
N CYS A 21 1.94 -13.41 -28.31
CA CYS A 21 3.32 -13.92 -28.39
C CYS A 21 3.56 -14.74 -29.66
N ARG A 22 2.54 -15.43 -30.17
CA ARG A 22 2.64 -16.27 -31.36
C ARG A 22 2.51 -15.48 -32.66
N PHE A 23 1.63 -14.49 -32.72
CA PHE A 23 1.26 -13.84 -33.98
C PHE A 23 1.58 -12.34 -34.05
N ASP A 24 1.83 -11.66 -32.94
CA ASP A 24 2.15 -10.23 -32.95
C ASP A 24 3.67 -9.99 -32.96
N ILE A 25 4.17 -9.43 -34.06
CA ILE A 25 5.59 -9.10 -34.26
C ILE A 25 6.09 -8.13 -33.18
N ARG A 26 5.24 -7.21 -32.70
CA ARG A 26 5.62 -6.27 -31.64
C ARG A 26 5.95 -7.00 -30.35
N TYR A 27 5.15 -8.00 -30.01
CA TYR A 27 5.37 -8.83 -28.82
C TYR A 27 6.63 -9.68 -29.00
N LYS A 28 6.81 -10.32 -30.16
CA LYS A 28 8.04 -11.08 -30.46
C LYS A 28 9.29 -10.21 -30.34
N TYR A 29 9.25 -9.00 -30.89
CA TYR A 29 10.36 -8.04 -30.80
C TYR A 29 10.69 -7.67 -29.35
N ILE A 30 9.69 -7.25 -28.56
CA ILE A 30 9.91 -6.83 -27.16
C ILE A 30 10.40 -8.01 -26.29
N LEU A 31 9.90 -9.21 -26.56
CA LEU A 31 10.24 -10.43 -25.84
C LEU A 31 11.56 -11.05 -26.31
N GLY A 32 12.09 -10.63 -27.46
CA GLY A 32 13.28 -11.21 -28.07
C GLY A 32 13.04 -12.62 -28.62
N LEU A 33 11.81 -12.92 -29.06
CA LEU A 33 11.45 -14.19 -29.67
C LEU A 33 11.74 -14.16 -31.17
N GLU A 34 12.12 -15.31 -31.73
CA GLU A 34 12.26 -15.45 -33.18
C GLU A 34 10.89 -15.35 -33.87
N LEU A 35 10.89 -14.99 -35.15
CA LEU A 35 9.65 -14.86 -35.94
C LEU A 35 8.89 -16.20 -36.02
N ASN A 36 9.61 -17.32 -36.13
CA ASN A 36 9.03 -18.66 -36.21
C ASN A 36 8.78 -19.32 -34.85
N ASP A 37 9.11 -18.65 -33.74
CA ASP A 37 8.89 -19.19 -32.40
C ASP A 37 7.39 -19.28 -32.09
N MET A 38 6.92 -20.42 -31.58
CA MET A 38 5.52 -20.62 -31.23
C MET A 38 5.10 -19.95 -29.92
N GLY A 39 6.05 -19.33 -29.22
CA GLY A 39 5.83 -18.56 -28.00
C GLY A 39 5.57 -19.45 -26.78
N PHE A 40 4.78 -18.94 -25.85
CA PHE A 40 4.45 -19.63 -24.59
C PHE A 40 3.01 -20.10 -24.60
N ASP A 41 2.76 -21.28 -24.02
CA ASP A 41 1.40 -21.75 -23.75
C ASP A 41 0.77 -20.97 -22.58
N HIS A 42 -0.52 -20.66 -22.68
CA HIS A 42 -1.26 -19.89 -21.66
C HIS A 42 -1.14 -20.47 -20.24
N SER A 43 -1.03 -21.80 -20.08
CA SER A 43 -0.93 -22.45 -18.76
C SER A 43 0.37 -22.12 -18.02
N VAL A 44 1.42 -21.71 -18.76
CA VAL A 44 2.71 -21.34 -18.18
C VAL A 44 2.60 -20.03 -17.41
N PHE A 45 1.78 -19.08 -17.87
CA PHE A 45 1.64 -17.77 -17.23
C PHE A 45 1.04 -17.87 -15.83
N GLY A 46 0.00 -18.68 -15.64
CA GLY A 46 -0.57 -18.98 -14.34
C GLY A 46 0.45 -19.58 -13.37
N LYS A 47 1.13 -20.67 -13.79
CA LYS A 47 2.17 -21.33 -12.98
C LYS A 47 3.32 -20.38 -12.62
N PHE A 48 3.67 -19.47 -13.51
CA PHE A 48 4.72 -18.49 -13.26
C PHE A 48 4.28 -17.44 -12.23
N ARG A 49 3.03 -16.98 -12.30
CA ARG A 49 2.44 -16.09 -11.27
C ARG A 49 2.41 -16.77 -9.91
N ASP A 50 1.98 -18.03 -9.85
CA ASP A 50 1.95 -18.80 -8.59
C ASP A 50 3.35 -18.93 -7.97
N ARG A 51 4.35 -19.31 -8.79
CA ARG A 51 5.75 -19.37 -8.35
C ARG A 51 6.27 -18.01 -7.88
N LEU A 52 5.93 -16.92 -8.55
CA LEU A 52 6.31 -15.58 -8.14
C LEU A 52 5.72 -15.23 -6.76
N LEU A 53 4.44 -15.54 -6.54
CA LEU A 53 3.76 -15.33 -5.26
C LEU A 53 4.42 -16.14 -4.14
N THR A 54 4.76 -17.41 -4.39
CA THR A 54 5.42 -18.25 -3.39
C THR A 54 6.86 -17.80 -3.08
N SER A 55 7.59 -17.28 -4.08
CA SER A 55 9.04 -17.06 -3.97
C SER A 55 9.47 -15.84 -3.16
N GLN A 56 8.57 -14.97 -2.70
CA GLN A 56 8.87 -13.68 -2.04
C GLN A 56 9.75 -12.68 -2.84
N LYS A 57 10.41 -13.12 -3.92
CA LYS A 57 11.26 -12.33 -4.83
C LYS A 57 10.54 -11.16 -5.50
N HIS A 58 9.21 -11.23 -5.61
CA HIS A 58 8.39 -10.11 -6.09
C HIS A 58 8.57 -8.86 -5.20
N LYS A 59 8.76 -9.03 -3.89
CA LYS A 59 9.04 -7.92 -2.96
C LYS A 59 10.42 -7.33 -3.22
N GLU A 60 11.44 -8.16 -3.40
CA GLU A 60 12.81 -7.71 -3.70
C GLU A 60 12.86 -6.89 -4.99
N ALA A 61 12.22 -7.38 -6.05
CA ALA A 61 12.12 -6.68 -7.32
C ALA A 61 11.40 -5.34 -7.19
N LEU A 62 10.28 -5.29 -6.43
CA LEU A 62 9.56 -4.06 -6.15
C LEU A 62 10.44 -3.06 -5.38
N PHE A 63 11.13 -3.50 -4.32
CA PHE A 63 11.98 -2.62 -3.52
C PHE A 63 13.16 -2.06 -4.32
N GLU A 64 13.78 -2.86 -5.19
CA GLU A 64 14.81 -2.36 -6.09
C GLU A 64 14.27 -1.34 -7.09
N LEU A 65 13.07 -1.57 -7.65
CA LEU A 65 12.42 -0.59 -8.51
C LEU A 65 12.14 0.73 -7.78
N VAL A 66 11.61 0.65 -6.55
CA VAL A 66 11.37 1.84 -5.70
C VAL A 66 12.69 2.57 -5.44
N LYS A 67 13.78 1.86 -5.14
CA LYS A 67 15.10 2.49 -4.97
C LYS A 67 15.55 3.23 -6.24
N MET A 68 15.45 2.60 -7.41
CA MET A 68 15.81 3.21 -8.68
C MET A 68 15.00 4.48 -8.96
N VAL A 69 13.68 4.43 -8.78
CA VAL A 69 12.78 5.56 -9.01
C VAL A 69 13.02 6.69 -7.99
N THR A 70 13.36 6.34 -6.75
CA THR A 70 13.76 7.31 -5.72
C THR A 70 15.08 8.00 -6.08
N ASN A 71 16.07 7.23 -6.53
CA ASN A 71 17.36 7.76 -6.98
C ASN A 71 17.23 8.67 -8.22
N ALA A 72 16.24 8.38 -9.09
CA ALA A 72 15.90 9.22 -10.23
C ALA A 72 15.13 10.50 -9.85
N GLY A 73 14.83 10.72 -8.57
CA GLY A 73 14.12 11.92 -8.08
C GLY A 73 12.63 11.94 -8.42
N LEU A 74 12.06 10.84 -8.93
CA LEU A 74 10.65 10.74 -9.30
C LEU A 74 9.75 10.53 -8.08
N ILE A 75 10.28 9.97 -7.00
CA ILE A 75 9.61 9.78 -5.71
C ILE A 75 10.49 10.35 -4.60
N LYS A 76 9.93 11.14 -3.68
CA LYS A 76 10.64 11.64 -2.51
C LYS A 76 10.60 10.64 -1.36
N GLN A 77 11.72 10.50 -0.65
CA GLN A 77 11.76 9.72 0.59
C GLN A 77 10.87 10.35 1.66
N ASN A 78 10.12 9.51 2.40
CA ASN A 78 9.24 9.90 3.51
C ASN A 78 8.11 10.89 3.15
N GLU A 79 7.75 11.00 1.87
CA GLU A 79 6.55 11.72 1.47
C GLU A 79 5.30 10.84 1.70
N SER A 80 4.22 11.44 2.19
CA SER A 80 2.92 10.78 2.33
C SER A 80 2.37 10.49 0.93
N GLN A 81 2.75 9.34 0.37
CA GLN A 81 2.20 8.87 -0.89
C GLN A 81 0.74 8.52 -0.68
N ARG A 82 -0.16 9.25 -1.35
CA ARG A 82 -1.54 8.81 -1.51
C ARG A 82 -1.50 7.60 -2.42
N THR A 83 -1.49 6.42 -1.82
CA THR A 83 -1.70 5.18 -2.54
C THR A 83 -3.17 5.22 -2.93
N ASP A 84 -3.46 5.66 -4.16
CA ASP A 84 -4.80 5.46 -4.68
C ASP A 84 -5.03 3.95 -4.72
N SER A 85 -6.15 3.51 -4.15
CA SER A 85 -6.38 2.14 -3.76
C SER A 85 -6.43 1.24 -4.99
N PHE A 86 -5.30 0.66 -5.40
CA PHE A 86 -5.35 -0.57 -6.19
C PHE A 86 -6.13 -1.59 -5.36
N HIS A 87 -7.16 -2.21 -5.95
CA HIS A 87 -7.93 -3.26 -5.29
C HIS A 87 -7.03 -4.46 -5.00
N ILE A 88 -6.30 -4.42 -3.88
CA ILE A 88 -5.57 -5.57 -3.37
C ILE A 88 -6.56 -6.31 -2.48
N ILE A 89 -6.91 -7.54 -2.86
CA ILE A 89 -7.58 -8.48 -1.96
C ILE A 89 -6.54 -8.89 -0.93
N ALA A 90 -6.35 -8.05 0.08
CA ALA A 90 -5.47 -8.33 1.19
C ALA A 90 -6.34 -8.90 2.34
N ASN A 91 -5.86 -9.96 3.00
CA ASN A 91 -6.46 -10.46 4.24
C ASN A 91 -6.15 -9.47 5.39
N VAL A 92 -6.72 -8.27 5.31
CA VAL A 92 -6.51 -7.17 6.24
C VAL A 92 -7.71 -7.15 7.17
N ALA A 93 -7.46 -7.21 8.47
CA ALA A 93 -8.49 -7.04 9.48
C ALA A 93 -9.19 -5.69 9.26
N VAL A 94 -10.53 -5.70 9.24
CA VAL A 94 -11.31 -4.45 9.20
C VAL A 94 -10.92 -3.62 10.43
N PRO A 95 -10.45 -2.37 10.25
CA PRO A 95 -10.01 -1.56 11.37
C PRO A 95 -11.17 -1.33 12.35
N ALA A 96 -10.91 -1.54 13.63
CA ALA A 96 -11.89 -1.27 14.68
C ALA A 96 -12.18 0.25 14.76
N ALA A 97 -13.36 0.62 15.25
CA ALA A 97 -13.77 2.02 15.40
C ALA A 97 -12.75 2.88 16.17
N SER A 98 -12.09 2.32 17.19
CA SER A 98 -11.03 3.01 17.95
C SER A 98 -9.81 3.37 17.08
N GLU A 99 -9.41 2.50 16.16
CA GLU A 99 -8.29 2.76 15.24
C GLU A 99 -8.68 3.82 14.20
N LEU A 100 -9.92 3.78 13.70
CA LEU A 100 -10.43 4.80 12.79
C LEU A 100 -10.43 6.21 13.42
N ILE A 101 -10.90 6.32 14.67
CA ILE A 101 -10.90 7.61 15.38
C ILE A 101 -9.46 8.06 15.67
N ARG A 102 -8.58 7.14 16.07
CA ARG A 102 -7.15 7.43 16.31
C ARG A 102 -6.46 7.95 15.05
N GLU A 103 -6.72 7.35 13.89
CA GLU A 103 -6.22 7.85 12.60
C GLU A 103 -6.81 9.21 12.24
N GLY A 104 -8.11 9.43 12.50
CA GLY A 104 -8.75 10.74 12.32
C GLY A 104 -8.05 11.84 13.12
N ILE A 105 -7.83 11.63 14.42
CA ILE A 105 -7.09 12.55 15.31
C ILE A 105 -5.68 12.81 14.75
N ARG A 106 -4.96 11.74 14.38
CA ARG A 106 -3.61 11.84 13.82
C ARG A 106 -3.56 12.69 12.56
N ILE A 107 -4.52 12.50 11.64
CA ILE A 107 -4.62 13.30 10.41
C ILE A 107 -4.87 14.77 10.76
N CYS A 108 -5.83 15.05 11.65
CA CYS A 108 -6.11 16.42 12.08
C CYS A 108 -4.88 17.09 12.71
N LEU A 109 -4.19 16.42 13.64
CA LEU A 109 -2.98 16.95 14.27
C LEU A 109 -1.86 17.23 13.26
N ARG A 110 -1.68 16.37 12.26
CA ARG A 110 -0.70 16.60 11.18
C ARG A 110 -1.05 17.84 10.35
N GLN A 111 -2.33 18.04 10.06
CA GLN A 111 -2.80 19.21 9.31
C GLN A 111 -2.65 20.49 10.12
N LEU A 112 -3.02 20.48 11.41
CA LEU A 112 -2.81 21.60 12.33
C LEU A 112 -1.32 21.96 12.40
N LYS A 113 -0.45 20.99 12.65
CA LYS A 113 1.01 21.22 12.69
C LYS A 113 1.57 21.84 11.41
N ARG A 114 1.00 21.49 10.25
CA ARG A 114 1.48 21.96 8.94
C ARG A 114 0.97 23.35 8.58
N HIS A 115 -0.27 23.69 8.93
CA HIS A 115 -0.96 24.87 8.40
C HIS A 115 -1.37 25.89 9.49
N ARG A 116 -1.57 25.46 10.73
CA ARG A 116 -2.10 26.25 11.86
C ARG A 116 -1.34 25.88 13.15
N TYR A 117 -0.08 26.31 13.23
CA TYR A 117 0.80 25.92 14.33
C TYR A 117 0.36 26.49 15.69
N ASP A 118 -0.33 27.63 15.67
CA ASP A 118 -1.00 28.27 16.80
C ASP A 118 -2.04 27.33 17.45
N LEU A 119 -2.94 26.75 16.66
CA LEU A 119 -3.94 25.79 17.15
C LEU A 119 -3.30 24.47 17.55
N PHE A 120 -2.21 24.07 16.86
CA PHE A 120 -1.45 22.89 17.23
C PHE A 120 -0.84 23.03 18.63
N TYR A 121 -0.30 24.20 18.98
CA TYR A 121 0.25 24.45 20.32
C TYR A 121 -0.84 24.35 21.40
N GLN A 122 -2.02 24.93 21.17
CA GLN A 122 -3.15 24.80 22.09
C GLN A 122 -3.63 23.35 22.24
N ALA A 123 -3.59 22.57 21.15
CA ALA A 123 -3.89 21.15 21.20
C ALA A 123 -2.83 20.36 22.01
N GLN A 124 -1.56 20.78 22.02
CA GLN A 124 -0.51 20.15 22.84
C GLN A 124 -0.71 20.33 24.34
N GLU A 125 -1.37 21.42 24.77
CA GLU A 125 -1.67 21.66 26.18
C GLU A 125 -2.82 20.77 26.69
N LYS A 126 -3.79 20.47 25.82
CA LYS A 126 -4.98 19.68 26.18
C LYS A 126 -4.85 18.19 25.91
N LEU A 127 -3.94 17.78 25.02
CA LEU A 127 -3.81 16.42 24.53
C LEU A 127 -2.34 15.98 24.50
N ASP A 128 -2.06 14.73 24.88
CA ASP A 128 -0.78 14.09 24.55
C ASP A 128 -0.69 13.81 23.03
N THR A 129 -0.30 14.84 22.27
CA THR A 129 -0.12 14.75 20.81
C THR A 129 0.95 13.73 20.41
N ALA A 130 1.91 13.40 21.30
CA ALA A 130 2.96 12.43 21.01
C ALA A 130 2.40 11.00 20.90
N LYS A 131 1.33 10.66 21.65
CA LYS A 131 0.58 9.40 21.55
C LYS A 131 0.06 9.11 20.13
N TYR A 132 -0.28 10.16 19.39
CA TYR A 132 -0.86 10.09 18.05
C TYR A 132 0.18 10.30 16.95
N LEU A 133 1.13 11.20 17.15
CA LEU A 133 2.13 11.56 16.13
C LEU A 133 3.34 10.63 16.08
N LYS A 134 3.60 9.84 17.14
CA LYS A 134 4.63 8.79 17.08
C LYS A 134 4.25 7.78 16.01
N GLY A 135 5.11 7.65 15.00
CA GLY A 135 5.03 6.59 14.00
C GLY A 135 5.27 5.27 14.69
N GLU A 136 4.21 4.51 14.96
CA GLU A 136 4.37 3.14 15.38
C GLU A 136 4.81 2.36 14.13
N LEU A 137 6.11 2.05 14.04
CA LEU A 137 6.61 0.94 13.20
C LEU A 137 5.67 -0.25 13.41
N ALA A 138 5.32 -0.96 12.33
CA ALA A 138 4.38 -2.08 12.33
C ALA A 138 4.50 -2.90 13.63
N LYS A 139 3.62 -2.63 14.59
CA LYS A 139 3.65 -3.35 15.86
C LYS A 139 3.21 -4.77 15.56
N GLY A 140 3.90 -5.74 16.16
CA GLY A 140 3.48 -7.15 16.08
C GLY A 140 2.01 -7.29 16.45
N LEU A 141 1.36 -8.32 15.89
CA LEU A 141 -0.05 -8.61 16.13
C LEU A 141 -0.29 -8.65 17.65
N LYS A 142 -0.98 -7.65 18.19
CA LYS A 142 -1.33 -7.64 19.61
C LYS A 142 -2.50 -8.59 19.82
N PRO A 143 -2.53 -9.36 20.93
CA PRO A 143 -3.70 -10.15 21.27
C PRO A 143 -4.92 -9.23 21.37
N GLU A 144 -6.09 -9.76 21.00
CA GLU A 144 -7.34 -9.02 21.07
C GLU A 144 -7.58 -8.60 22.53
N PRO A 145 -7.77 -7.30 22.80
CA PRO A 145 -7.95 -6.83 24.16
C PRO A 145 -9.30 -7.27 24.72
N ASP A 146 -9.35 -7.53 26.02
CA ASP A 146 -10.61 -7.79 26.74
C ASP A 146 -11.64 -6.67 26.51
N GLU A 147 -12.93 -7.00 26.56
CA GLU A 147 -14.02 -6.05 26.28
C GLU A 147 -13.97 -4.79 27.15
N ILE A 148 -13.58 -4.93 28.42
CA ILE A 148 -13.46 -3.81 29.37
C ILE A 148 -12.38 -2.84 28.89
N LEU A 149 -11.20 -3.36 28.55
CA LEU A 149 -10.08 -2.56 28.08
C LEU A 149 -10.40 -1.91 26.73
N ARG A 150 -11.13 -2.60 25.86
CA ARG A 150 -11.60 -2.06 24.57
C ARG A 150 -12.53 -0.86 24.78
N ARG A 151 -13.49 -0.95 25.70
CA ARG A 151 -14.40 0.16 26.04
C ARG A 151 -13.65 1.34 26.63
N GLN A 152 -12.73 1.11 27.57
CA GLN A 152 -11.90 2.16 28.17
C GLN A 152 -11.07 2.92 27.13
N ARG A 153 -10.40 2.20 26.22
CA ARG A 153 -9.64 2.82 25.12
C ARG A 153 -10.54 3.61 24.20
N LEU A 154 -11.73 3.10 23.89
CA LEU A 154 -12.68 3.81 23.04
C LEU A 154 -13.13 5.12 23.71
N THR A 155 -13.47 5.10 25.00
CA THR A 155 -13.86 6.31 25.73
C THR A 155 -12.74 7.34 25.76
N GLU A 156 -11.50 6.92 26.04
CA GLU A 156 -10.34 7.82 26.05
C GLU A 156 -10.12 8.47 24.68
N ILE A 157 -10.12 7.68 23.61
CA ILE A 157 -9.91 8.18 22.24
C ILE A 157 -11.07 9.09 21.80
N VAL A 158 -12.30 8.83 22.22
CA VAL A 158 -13.46 9.68 21.91
C VAL A 158 -13.38 11.02 22.61
N GLU A 159 -12.96 11.07 23.87
CA GLU A 159 -12.75 12.34 24.58
C GLU A 159 -11.62 13.15 23.94
N ASP A 160 -10.52 12.49 23.57
CA ASP A 160 -9.42 13.09 22.81
C ASP A 160 -9.90 13.68 21.46
N ALA A 161 -10.78 12.97 20.75
CA ALA A 161 -11.38 13.45 19.50
C ALA A 161 -12.29 14.67 19.71
N LYS A 162 -13.15 14.64 20.74
CA LYS A 162 -14.02 15.78 21.08
C LYS A 162 -13.23 17.02 21.44
N ALA A 163 -12.14 16.86 22.19
CA ALA A 163 -11.24 17.96 22.54
C ALA A 163 -10.64 18.62 21.29
N LEU A 164 -10.36 17.84 20.24
CA LEU A 164 -9.82 18.35 18.98
C LEU A 164 -10.88 19.07 18.14
N VAL A 165 -12.12 18.57 18.10
CA VAL A 165 -13.24 19.20 17.35
C VAL A 165 -13.65 20.55 17.93
N ALA A 166 -13.33 20.81 19.20
CA ALA A 166 -13.62 22.08 19.86
C ALA A 166 -12.69 23.26 19.44
N PHE A 167 -11.74 23.04 18.52
CA PHE A 167 -10.84 24.04 17.94
C PHE A 167 -11.25 24.44 16.52
#